data_AF-A0A7S0G3R7-F1
#
_entry.id   AF-A0A7S0G3R7-F1
#
_cell.length_a   1.000
_cell.length_b   1.000
_cell.length_c   1.000
_cell.angle_alpha   90.00
_cell.angle_beta   90.00
_cell.angle_gamma   90.00
#
_symmetry.space_group_name_H-M   'P 1'
#
loop_
_entity.id
_entity.type
_entity.pdbx_description
1 polymer ?
#
loop_
_entity_poly.entity_id
_entity_poly.type
_entity_poly.pdbx_seq_one_letter_code
_entity_poly.pdbx_strand_id
1 'polypeptide(L)'
;MNLQGSRILGFLQPGAGARHRSPARFRRWLSTRAENFQPAEEVLDHAVRHRTRHMVVVLDQVSNLRNLGSVCRSCDANGVQDLHIIPKRSAGQSEEEAYDRSNKKWASQDFKKISRGVDAYLSVHRHLNAEDCAQQLRGLGYKIYASSLHREAVDL
;
A
#
# COMPACT_ATOMS: atom_id res chain seq x y z
N MET A 1 -9.41 -42.53 -7.41
CA MET A 1 -10.44 -41.48 -7.54
C MET A 1 -9.80 -40.34 -8.33
N ASN A 2 -10.08 -40.31 -9.63
CA ASN A 2 -9.43 -39.45 -10.62
C ASN A 2 -10.07 -38.06 -10.57
N LEU A 3 -9.30 -37.01 -10.32
CA LEU A 3 -9.72 -35.63 -10.61
C LEU A 3 -9.09 -35.21 -11.94
N GLN A 4 -9.79 -35.57 -13.02
CA GLN A 4 -9.57 -34.97 -14.33
C GLN A 4 -10.00 -33.49 -14.28
N GLY A 5 -9.09 -32.62 -14.71
CA GLY A 5 -9.42 -31.51 -15.61
C GLY A 5 -10.28 -30.37 -15.06
N SER A 6 -9.76 -29.60 -14.11
CA SER A 6 -10.20 -28.20 -13.94
C SER A 6 -9.36 -27.31 -14.85
N ARG A 7 -9.75 -27.22 -16.13
CA ARG A 7 -9.38 -26.08 -16.98
C ARG A 7 -10.05 -24.84 -16.39
N ILE A 8 -9.34 -24.10 -15.54
CA ILE A 8 -9.72 -22.73 -15.25
C ILE A 8 -9.51 -21.94 -16.55
N LEU A 9 -10.57 -21.87 -17.35
CA LEU A 9 -10.73 -20.87 -18.40
C LEU A 9 -10.73 -19.52 -17.69
N GLY A 10 -9.53 -18.93 -17.55
CA GLY A 10 -9.38 -17.56 -17.12
C GLY A 10 -10.20 -16.68 -18.05
N PHE A 11 -11.33 -16.17 -17.54
CA PHE A 11 -12.12 -15.16 -18.24
C PHE A 11 -11.25 -13.90 -18.36
N LEU A 12 -10.56 -13.77 -19.49
CA LEU A 12 -10.04 -12.52 -20.02
C LEU A 12 -11.26 -11.67 -20.41
N GLN A 13 -11.93 -11.06 -19.42
CA GLN A 13 -12.79 -9.93 -19.74
C GLN A 13 -11.90 -8.84 -20.34
N PRO A 14 -12.20 -8.33 -21.55
CA PRO A 14 -11.46 -7.22 -22.10
C PRO A 14 -11.69 -6.00 -21.20
N GLY A 15 -10.69 -5.65 -20.41
CA GLY A 15 -10.67 -4.37 -19.71
C GLY A 15 -10.87 -3.23 -20.72
N ALA A 16 -11.46 -2.12 -20.26
CA ALA A 16 -11.93 -0.99 -21.08
C ALA A 16 -10.95 -0.39 -22.11
N GLY A 17 -9.66 -0.78 -22.09
CA GLY A 17 -8.62 -0.42 -23.07
C GLY A 17 -8.42 -1.39 -24.24
N ALA A 18 -9.20 -2.47 -24.35
CA ALA A 18 -9.13 -3.40 -25.49
C ALA A 18 -9.83 -2.90 -26.76
N ARG A 19 -10.65 -1.84 -26.66
CA ARG A 19 -11.52 -1.36 -27.75
C ARG A 19 -10.79 -0.67 -28.92
N HIS A 20 -9.47 -0.47 -28.83
CA HIS A 20 -8.68 0.24 -29.84
C HIS A 20 -7.26 -0.34 -30.02
N ARG A 21 -7.12 -1.67 -30.19
CA ARG A 21 -5.84 -2.28 -30.61
C ARG A 21 -5.99 -2.95 -31.96
N SER A 22 -5.05 -2.69 -32.87
CA SER A 22 -4.97 -3.45 -34.12
C SER A 22 -4.78 -4.96 -33.82
N PRO A 23 -5.26 -5.86 -34.68
CA PRO A 23 -5.15 -7.32 -34.46
C PRO A 23 -3.73 -7.79 -34.14
N ALA A 24 -2.71 -7.18 -34.76
CA ALA A 24 -1.30 -7.46 -34.48
C ALA A 24 -0.87 -7.02 -33.07
N ARG A 25 -1.33 -5.86 -32.58
CA ARG A 25 -1.07 -5.39 -31.21
C ARG A 25 -1.79 -6.24 -30.16
N PHE A 26 -2.96 -6.76 -30.48
CA PHE A 26 -3.69 -7.68 -29.61
C PHE A 26 -2.99 -9.04 -29.50
N ARG A 27 -2.54 -9.61 -30.62
CA ARG A 27 -1.76 -10.87 -30.62
C ARG A 27 -0.44 -10.76 -29.86
N ARG A 28 0.31 -9.67 -30.08
CA ARG A 28 1.54 -9.39 -29.31
C ARG A 28 1.26 -9.19 -27.83
N TRP A 29 0.15 -8.52 -27.49
CA TRP A 29 -0.27 -8.36 -26.09
C TRP A 29 -0.65 -9.70 -25.45
N LEU A 30 -1.31 -10.60 -26.18
CA LEU A 30 -1.64 -11.94 -25.70
C LEU A 30 -0.39 -12.80 -25.50
N SER A 31 0.55 -12.82 -26.46
CA SER A 31 1.75 -13.66 -26.36
C SER A 31 2.63 -13.25 -25.17
N THR A 32 2.93 -11.97 -25.01
CA THR A 32 3.75 -11.47 -23.89
C THR A 32 3.09 -11.69 -22.52
N ARG A 33 1.75 -11.63 -22.46
CA ARG A 33 1.02 -11.78 -21.19
C ARG A 33 0.79 -13.24 -20.83
N ALA A 34 0.66 -14.13 -21.82
CA ALA A 34 0.55 -15.57 -21.60
C ALA A 34 1.89 -16.17 -21.15
N GLU A 35 3.02 -15.70 -21.70
CA GLU A 35 4.36 -16.15 -21.30
C GLU A 35 4.71 -15.79 -19.85
N ASN A 36 4.23 -14.65 -19.35
CA ASN A 36 4.47 -14.18 -17.98
C ASN A 36 3.23 -14.25 -17.08
N PHE A 37 2.23 -15.05 -17.46
CA PHE A 37 1.02 -15.17 -16.67
C PHE A 37 1.31 -15.98 -15.40
N GLN A 38 1.19 -15.33 -14.26
CA GLN A 38 1.17 -16.00 -12.95
C GLN A 38 -0.27 -15.99 -12.43
N PRO A 39 -0.81 -17.14 -11.95
CA PRO A 39 -2.10 -17.17 -11.28
C PRO A 39 -2.14 -16.22 -10.09
N ALA A 40 -3.27 -15.52 -9.92
CA ALA A 40 -3.41 -14.51 -8.86
C ALA A 40 -3.20 -15.10 -7.45
N GLU A 41 -3.62 -16.35 -7.24
CA GLU A 41 -3.44 -17.07 -5.97
C GLU A 41 -1.96 -17.29 -5.65
N GLU A 42 -1.15 -17.72 -6.62
CA GLU A 42 0.29 -17.92 -6.43
C GLU A 42 1.02 -16.61 -6.13
N VAL A 43 0.66 -15.53 -6.84
CA VAL A 43 1.22 -14.19 -6.59
C VAL A 43 0.86 -13.71 -5.18
N LEU A 44 -0.39 -13.95 -4.75
CA LEU A 44 -0.85 -13.53 -3.43
C LEU A 44 -0.19 -14.35 -2.31
N ASP A 45 -0.12 -15.68 -2.45
CA ASP A 45 0.55 -16.57 -1.50
C ASP A 45 2.04 -16.21 -1.37
N HIS A 46 2.71 -15.94 -2.50
CA HIS A 46 4.08 -15.41 -2.49
C HIS A 46 4.16 -14.09 -1.71
N ALA A 47 3.29 -13.12 -1.98
CA ALA A 47 3.30 -11.82 -1.30
C ALA A 47 3.08 -11.96 0.22
N VAL A 48 2.11 -12.79 0.64
CA VAL A 48 1.80 -13.02 2.07
C VAL A 48 3.01 -13.62 2.80
N ARG A 49 3.70 -14.59 2.21
CA ARG A 49 4.89 -15.22 2.82
C ARG A 49 6.07 -14.26 3.02
N HIS A 50 6.12 -13.19 2.22
CA HIS A 50 7.19 -12.20 2.29
C HIS A 50 6.80 -10.92 3.04
N ARG A 51 5.67 -10.94 3.76
CA ARG A 51 5.32 -9.83 4.67
C ARG A 51 6.21 -9.84 5.91
N THR A 52 6.59 -8.64 6.36
CA THR A 52 7.43 -8.43 7.52
C THR A 52 6.83 -7.44 8.50
N ARG A 53 7.13 -7.66 9.78
CA ARG A 53 6.92 -6.74 10.90
C ARG A 53 8.23 -6.47 11.64
N HIS A 54 9.38 -6.72 11.02
CA HIS A 54 10.68 -6.35 11.57
C HIS A 54 10.93 -4.84 11.49
N MET A 55 10.28 -4.18 10.52
CA MET A 55 10.22 -2.73 10.40
C MET A 55 8.80 -2.29 10.09
N VAL A 56 8.47 -1.09 10.56
CA VAL A 56 7.19 -0.42 10.28
C VAL A 56 7.49 1.00 9.82
N VAL A 57 6.56 1.58 9.07
CA VAL A 57 6.70 2.96 8.56
C VAL A 57 5.73 3.87 9.28
N VAL A 58 6.23 4.99 9.80
CA VAL A 58 5.41 6.06 10.39
C VAL A 58 5.36 7.25 9.43
N LEU A 59 4.15 7.68 9.09
CA LEU A 59 3.89 8.88 8.30
C LEU A 59 3.48 10.01 9.23
N ASP A 60 4.45 10.85 9.59
CA ASP A 60 4.22 12.01 10.44
C ASP A 60 3.80 13.23 9.62
N GLN A 61 2.55 13.66 9.79
CA GLN A 61 1.94 14.85 9.18
C GLN A 61 2.02 14.92 7.64
N VAL A 62 2.10 13.77 6.95
CA VAL A 62 2.09 13.71 5.49
C VAL A 62 0.69 13.94 4.95
N SER A 63 0.44 15.11 4.35
CA SER A 63 -0.90 15.45 3.85
C SER A 63 -1.11 15.25 2.35
N ASN A 64 -0.07 15.08 1.54
CA ASN A 64 -0.26 14.94 0.09
C ASN A 64 -0.67 13.49 -0.27
N LEU A 65 -1.82 13.33 -0.94
CA LEU A 65 -2.35 12.00 -1.33
C LEU A 65 -1.38 11.19 -2.19
N ARG A 66 -0.65 11.85 -3.10
CA ARG A 66 0.33 11.19 -3.98
C ARG A 66 1.51 10.66 -3.18
N ASN A 67 1.98 11.40 -2.19
CA ASN A 67 3.05 10.94 -1.30
C ASN A 67 2.56 9.75 -0.46
N LEU A 68 1.37 9.87 0.16
CA LEU A 68 0.75 8.76 0.90
C LEU A 68 0.65 7.49 0.05
N GLY A 69 0.10 7.60 -1.16
CA GLY A 69 -0.03 6.45 -2.05
C GLY A 69 1.31 5.94 -2.60
N SER A 70 2.34 6.78 -2.73
CA SER A 70 3.70 6.35 -3.06
C SER A 70 4.30 5.51 -1.94
N VAL A 71 4.13 5.94 -0.68
CA VAL A 71 4.61 5.18 0.47
C VAL A 71 3.86 3.87 0.60
N CYS A 72 2.54 3.84 0.40
CA CYS A 72 1.77 2.59 0.42
C CYS A 72 2.32 1.57 -0.59
N ARG A 73 2.52 2.00 -1.84
CA ARG A 73 3.08 1.13 -2.89
C ARG A 73 4.51 0.68 -2.58
N SER A 74 5.30 1.53 -1.92
CA SER A 74 6.67 1.18 -1.51
C SER A 74 6.66 0.18 -0.36
N CYS A 75 5.79 0.36 0.64
CA CYS A 75 5.61 -0.59 1.73
C CYS A 75 5.22 -1.96 1.17
N ASP A 76 4.24 -1.99 0.25
CA ASP A 76 3.78 -3.21 -0.36
C ASP A 76 4.88 -3.94 -1.15
N ALA A 77 5.60 -3.21 -2.00
CA ALA A 77 6.70 -3.75 -2.79
C ALA A 77 7.85 -4.30 -1.93
N ASN A 78 8.04 -3.80 -0.71
CA ASN A 78 9.09 -4.23 0.22
C ASN A 78 8.57 -5.18 1.31
N GLY A 79 7.33 -5.64 1.23
CA GLY A 79 6.75 -6.57 2.21
C GLY A 79 6.40 -5.95 3.56
N VAL A 80 6.51 -4.62 3.75
CA VAL A 80 6.11 -3.96 5.00
C VAL A 80 4.60 -4.09 5.18
N GLN A 81 4.17 -4.63 6.33
CA GLN A 81 2.77 -4.89 6.60
C GLN A 81 2.06 -3.73 7.31
N ASP A 82 2.71 -3.10 8.29
CA ASP A 82 2.10 -2.09 9.15
C ASP A 82 2.56 -0.67 8.79
N LEU A 83 1.57 0.20 8.56
CA LEU A 83 1.75 1.62 8.28
C LEU A 83 1.06 2.43 9.38
N HIS A 84 1.82 3.29 10.05
CA HIS A 84 1.33 4.18 11.09
C HIS A 84 1.14 5.58 10.53
N ILE A 85 0.03 6.25 10.86
CA ILE A 85 -0.29 7.59 10.36
C ILE A 85 -0.56 8.52 11.53
N ILE A 86 0.20 9.61 11.58
CA ILE A 86 -0.07 10.75 12.45
C ILE A 86 -0.62 11.87 11.55
N PRO A 87 -1.86 12.33 11.76
CA PRO A 87 -2.52 13.25 10.86
C PRO A 87 -1.86 14.62 10.90
N LYS A 88 -1.76 15.28 9.73
CA LYS A 88 -1.35 16.69 9.69
C LYS A 88 -2.36 17.54 10.46
N ARG A 89 -1.86 18.37 11.38
CA ARG A 89 -2.68 19.34 12.12
C ARG A 89 -2.59 20.71 11.45
N SER A 90 -3.74 21.33 11.23
CA SER A 90 -3.81 22.73 10.80
C SER A 90 -3.83 23.66 12.03
N ALA A 91 -3.41 24.91 11.88
CA ALA A 91 -3.49 25.89 12.96
C ALA A 91 -4.94 26.03 13.46
N GLY A 92 -5.14 25.97 14.78
CA GLY A 92 -6.45 26.04 15.41
C GLY A 92 -7.28 24.74 15.35
N GLN A 93 -6.76 23.67 14.75
CA GLN A 93 -7.45 22.38 14.65
C GLN A 93 -7.15 21.47 15.85
N SER A 94 -8.17 20.82 16.42
CA SER A 94 -7.98 19.80 17.46
C SER A 94 -7.35 18.52 16.90
N GLU A 95 -6.88 17.64 17.78
CA GLU A 95 -6.31 16.34 17.38
C GLU A 95 -7.38 15.44 16.76
N GLU A 96 -8.57 15.43 17.35
CA GLU A 96 -9.73 14.67 16.90
C GLU A 96 -10.20 15.15 15.52
N GLU A 97 -10.29 16.47 15.31
CA GLU A 97 -10.64 17.02 14.01
C GLU A 97 -9.62 16.64 12.92
N ALA A 98 -8.33 16.62 13.26
CA ALA A 98 -7.27 16.21 12.35
C ALA A 98 -7.35 14.71 12.03
N TYR A 99 -7.62 13.89 13.04
CA TYR A 99 -7.83 12.45 12.94
C TYR A 99 -9.02 12.12 12.02
N ASP A 100 -10.19 12.71 12.26
CA ASP A 100 -11.39 12.48 11.46
C ASP A 100 -11.22 12.92 10.02
N ARG A 101 -10.57 14.07 9.79
CA ARG A 101 -10.23 14.53 8.43
C ARG A 101 -9.32 13.53 7.72
N SER A 102 -8.31 13.00 8.42
CA SER A 102 -7.40 11.98 7.88
C SER A 102 -8.13 10.70 7.51
N ASN A 103 -9.06 10.24 8.34
CA ASN A 103 -9.91 9.07 8.07
C ASN A 103 -10.74 9.25 6.81
N LYS A 104 -11.44 10.39 6.69
CA LYS A 104 -12.23 10.73 5.49
C LYS A 104 -11.36 10.77 4.24
N LYS A 105 -10.15 11.33 4.36
CA LYS A 105 -9.19 11.40 3.27
C LYS A 105 -8.73 10.03 2.80
N TRP A 106 -8.43 9.12 3.72
CA TRP A 106 -8.04 7.75 3.39
C TRP A 106 -9.18 6.96 2.75
N ALA A 107 -10.42 7.18 3.19
CA ALA A 107 -11.60 6.54 2.61
C ALA A 107 -12.02 7.14 1.24
N SER A 108 -11.42 8.26 0.83
CA SER A 108 -11.80 8.96 -0.40
C SER A 108 -11.51 8.14 -1.66
N GLN A 109 -12.36 8.32 -2.68
CA GLN A 109 -12.16 7.69 -4.01
C GLN A 109 -10.87 8.15 -4.68
N ASP A 110 -10.44 9.39 -4.42
CA ASP A 110 -9.18 9.91 -4.96
C ASP A 110 -7.98 9.16 -4.38
N PHE A 111 -7.99 8.87 -3.08
CA PHE A 111 -6.93 8.07 -2.48
C PHE A 111 -6.91 6.66 -3.08
N LYS A 112 -8.06 6.00 -3.23
CA LYS A 112 -8.16 4.65 -3.83
C LYS A 112 -7.59 4.59 -5.25
N LYS A 113 -7.81 5.63 -6.07
CA LYS A 113 -7.23 5.73 -7.42
C LYS A 113 -5.70 5.87 -7.38
N ILE A 114 -5.18 6.62 -6.40
CA ILE A 114 -3.74 6.89 -6.26
C ILE A 114 -2.99 5.69 -5.66
N SER A 115 -3.56 5.03 -4.65
CA SER A 115 -2.99 3.82 -4.03
C SER A 115 -3.02 2.62 -4.98
N ARG A 116 -3.94 2.63 -5.96
CA ARG A 116 -4.18 1.54 -6.91
C ARG A 116 -4.60 0.23 -6.21
N GLY A 117 -5.34 0.35 -5.11
CA GLY A 117 -5.87 -0.78 -4.34
C GLY A 117 -4.88 -1.43 -3.37
N VAL A 118 -3.61 -1.01 -3.38
CA VAL A 118 -2.57 -1.52 -2.47
C VAL A 118 -2.91 -1.28 -1.00
N ASP A 119 -3.64 -0.20 -0.72
CA ASP A 119 -4.05 0.15 0.64
C ASP A 119 -4.97 -0.89 1.29
N ALA A 120 -5.58 -1.80 0.52
CA ALA A 120 -6.35 -2.92 1.06
C ALA A 120 -5.48 -4.06 1.62
N TYR A 121 -4.20 -4.12 1.27
CA TYR A 121 -3.27 -5.17 1.72
C TYR A 121 -2.35 -4.72 2.85
N LEU A 122 -2.43 -3.46 3.27
CA LEU A 122 -1.66 -2.89 4.37
C LEU A 122 -2.52 -2.77 5.62
N SER A 123 -1.89 -2.98 6.78
CA SER A 123 -2.48 -2.74 8.09
C SER A 123 -2.21 -1.29 8.46
N VAL A 124 -3.26 -0.46 8.51
CA VAL A 124 -3.12 0.99 8.72
C VAL A 124 -3.55 1.35 10.13
N HIS A 125 -2.57 1.74 10.94
CA HIS A 125 -2.74 2.21 12.32
C HIS A 125 -2.73 3.73 12.34
N ARG A 126 -3.66 4.35 13.07
CA ARG A 126 -3.80 5.81 13.12
C ARG A 126 -3.72 6.27 14.55
N HIS A 127 -3.03 7.39 14.74
CA HIS A 127 -2.75 7.95 16.04
C HIS A 127 -3.26 9.39 16.09
N LEU A 128 -3.62 9.86 17.27
CA LEU A 128 -4.01 11.27 17.47
C LEU A 128 -2.80 12.19 17.30
N ASN A 129 -1.65 11.76 17.83
CA ASN A 129 -0.42 12.53 17.85
C ASN A 129 0.81 11.60 17.85
N ALA A 130 2.00 12.20 17.78
CA ALA A 130 3.27 11.47 17.72
C ALA A 130 3.62 10.76 19.03
N GLU A 131 3.17 11.28 20.17
CA GLU A 131 3.44 10.69 21.49
C GLU A 131 2.72 9.35 21.65
N ASP A 132 1.42 9.31 21.32
CA ASP A 132 0.62 8.08 21.28
C ASP A 132 1.25 7.01 20.38
N CYS A 133 1.65 7.41 19.17
CA CYS A 133 2.33 6.52 18.23
C CYS A 133 3.65 5.97 18.79
N ALA A 134 4.49 6.85 19.34
CA ALA A 134 5.78 6.47 19.89
C ALA A 134 5.63 5.55 21.11
N GLN A 135 4.67 5.83 21.99
CA GLN A 135 4.38 5.00 23.15
C GLN A 135 3.95 3.59 22.73
N GLN A 136 3.03 3.47 21.79
CA GLN A 136 2.59 2.17 21.28
C GLN A 136 3.74 1.39 20.64
N LEU A 137 4.53 2.03 19.77
CA LEU A 137 5.64 1.37 19.08
C LEU A 137 6.75 0.93 20.04
N ARG A 138 7.09 1.74 21.04
CA ARG A 138 8.03 1.34 22.10
C ARG A 138 7.50 0.18 22.92
N GLY A 139 6.20 0.19 23.25
CA GLY A 139 5.54 -0.93 23.94
C GLY A 139 5.60 -2.25 23.17
N LEU A 140 5.63 -2.19 21.83
CA LEU A 140 5.82 -3.34 20.95
C LEU A 140 7.31 -3.73 20.77
N GLY A 141 8.24 -3.02 21.41
CA GLY A 141 9.68 -3.31 21.35
C GLY A 141 10.42 -2.69 20.17
N TYR A 142 9.80 -1.80 19.40
CA TYR A 142 10.47 -1.13 18.28
C TYR A 142 11.44 -0.04 18.77
N LYS A 143 12.58 0.03 18.10
CA LYS A 143 13.44 1.22 18.11
C LYS A 143 12.90 2.21 17.09
N ILE A 144 12.81 3.48 17.47
CA ILE A 144 12.25 4.53 16.62
C ILE A 144 13.39 5.34 16.01
N TYR A 145 13.40 5.43 14.69
CA TYR A 145 14.30 6.27 13.92
C TYR A 145 13.47 7.31 13.16
N ALA A 146 13.99 8.54 13.07
CA ALA A 146 13.34 9.64 12.37
C ALA A 146 14.29 10.25 11.35
N SER A 147 13.78 10.54 10.16
CA SER A 147 14.51 11.33 9.16
C SER A 147 14.60 12.78 9.61
N SER A 148 15.81 13.33 9.65
CA SER A 148 16.06 14.72 10.02
C SER A 148 17.01 15.37 9.01
N LEU A 149 16.78 16.64 8.73
CA LEU A 149 17.73 17.48 7.96
C LEU A 149 18.76 18.16 8.87
N HIS A 150 18.74 17.85 10.17
CA HIS A 150 19.71 18.38 11.12
C HIS A 150 21.11 17.85 10.84
N ARG A 151 22.14 18.64 11.16
CA ARG A 151 23.54 18.29 10.89
C ARG A 151 24.05 17.09 11.68
N GLU A 152 23.38 16.77 12.79
CA GLU A 152 23.70 15.63 13.66
C GLU A 152 22.99 14.33 13.24
N ALA A 153 22.21 14.36 12.15
CA ALA A 153 21.65 13.13 11.59
C ALA A 153 22.77 12.19 11.13
N VAL A 154 22.57 10.89 11.37
CA VAL A 154 23.52 9.82 11.00
C VAL A 154 22.94 8.93 9.92
N ASP A 155 23.81 8.28 9.16
CA ASP A 155 23.44 7.20 8.24
C ASP A 155 23.08 5.92 9.04
N LEU A 156 22.19 5.09 8.50
CA LEU A 156 21.62 3.91 9.18
C LEU A 156 22.15 2.59 8.61
#